data_AF-A0A511DIC4-F1
#
_entry.id   AF-A0A511DIC4-F1
#
_cell.length_a   1.000
_cell.length_b   1.000
_cell.length_c   1.000
_cell.angle_alpha   90.00
_cell.angle_beta   90.00
_cell.angle_gamma   90.00
#
_symmetry.space_group_name_H-M   'P 1'
#
loop_
_entity.id
_entity.type
_entity.pdbx_description
1 polymer ?
#
loop_
_entity_poly.entity_id
_entity_poly.type
_entity_poly.pdbx_seq_one_letter_code
_entity_poly.pdbx_strand_id
1 'polypeptide(L)'
;MAPRDTDPPDPGRRSRLFDDELLGLDPAEPEVQAFAAHLDRMRREPSFTVEASLTGVGDFADAANRAEGGRRWAAVLVVLLLLAGVVYVATTILTAVLTIMSG
;
A
#
# COMPACT_ATOMS: atom_id res chain seq x y z
N MET A 1 -10.46 -3.21 -29.36
CA MET A 1 -10.54 -2.28 -28.23
C MET A 1 -9.20 -1.58 -28.12
N ALA A 2 -9.04 -0.41 -28.72
CA ALA A 2 -7.80 0.37 -28.63
C ALA A 2 -7.80 1.17 -27.32
N PRO A 3 -6.69 1.24 -26.55
CA PRO A 3 -6.63 2.10 -25.38
C PRO A 3 -6.75 3.56 -25.83
N ARG A 4 -7.75 4.24 -25.26
CA ARG A 4 -7.88 5.68 -25.35
C ARG A 4 -6.92 6.35 -24.36
N ASP A 5 -6.50 7.56 -24.73
CA ASP A 5 -6.04 8.63 -23.83
C ASP A 5 -4.57 8.63 -23.40
N THR A 6 -3.67 8.95 -24.34
CA THR A 6 -2.67 9.99 -24.04
C THR A 6 -3.34 11.34 -24.22
N ASP A 7 -4.13 11.75 -23.22
CA ASP A 7 -4.62 13.12 -23.15
C ASP A 7 -3.40 14.05 -23.13
N PRO A 8 -3.27 15.02 -24.05
CA PRO A 8 -2.18 15.99 -24.00
C PRO A 8 -2.24 16.69 -22.63
N PRO A 9 -1.08 17.00 -22.01
CA PRO A 9 -1.06 17.58 -20.68
C PRO A 9 -1.84 18.89 -20.68
N ASP A 10 -3.03 18.88 -20.07
CA ASP A 10 -3.91 20.04 -19.96
C ASP A 10 -3.09 21.22 -19.39
N PRO A 11 -2.84 22.29 -20.17
CA PRO A 11 -2.10 23.44 -19.69
C PRO A 11 -2.79 24.09 -18.48
N GLY A 12 -4.12 23.95 -18.38
CA GLY A 12 -4.90 24.45 -17.25
C GLY A 12 -4.70 23.67 -15.95
N ARG A 13 -4.21 22.43 -16.00
CA ARG A 13 -3.86 21.64 -14.81
C ARG A 13 -2.54 22.11 -14.20
N ARG A 14 -1.56 22.44 -15.04
CA ARG A 14 -0.29 23.02 -14.60
C ARG A 14 -0.51 24.37 -13.94
N SER A 15 -1.29 25.27 -14.54
CA SER A 15 -1.62 26.58 -13.95
C SER A 15 -2.18 26.44 -12.54
N ARG A 16 -3.19 25.58 -12.34
CA ARG A 16 -3.80 25.35 -11.03
C ARG A 16 -2.82 24.81 -9.97
N LEU A 17 -1.85 23.99 -10.37
CA LEU A 17 -0.82 23.48 -9.46
C LEU A 17 0.13 24.59 -8.98
N PHE A 18 0.43 25.57 -9.85
CA PHE A 18 1.18 26.77 -9.46
C PHE A 18 0.34 27.73 -8.62
N ASP A 19 -0.96 27.83 -8.90
CA ASP A 19 -1.89 28.68 -8.15
C ASP A 19 -2.16 28.12 -6.73
N ASP A 20 -2.22 26.80 -6.56
CA ASP A 20 -2.64 26.19 -5.30
C ASP A 20 -1.49 25.65 -4.43
N GLU A 21 -0.41 25.11 -5.04
CA GLU A 21 0.63 24.35 -4.31
C GLU A 21 2.05 24.88 -4.49
N LEU A 22 2.35 25.59 -5.58
CA LEU A 22 3.63 26.26 -5.81
C LEU A 22 3.49 27.79 -5.79
N LEU A 23 2.55 28.30 -4.99
CA LEU A 23 2.24 29.72 -4.91
C LEU A 23 3.45 30.53 -4.42
N GLY A 24 3.93 31.46 -5.25
CA GLY A 24 5.05 32.35 -4.94
C GLY A 24 6.42 31.88 -5.44
N LEU A 25 6.50 30.74 -6.12
CA LEU A 25 7.68 30.31 -6.86
C LEU A 25 7.63 30.79 -8.31
N ASP A 26 8.76 31.22 -8.88
CA ASP A 26 8.82 31.68 -10.27
C ASP A 26 8.69 30.48 -11.23
N PRO A 27 7.62 30.40 -12.04
CA PRO A 27 7.42 29.31 -12.99
C PRO A 27 8.47 29.27 -14.11
N ALA A 28 9.22 30.36 -14.34
CA ALA A 28 10.30 30.41 -15.31
C ALA A 28 11.57 29.71 -14.82
N GLU A 29 11.69 29.41 -13.53
CA GLU A 29 12.87 28.74 -12.99
C GLU A 29 12.89 27.24 -13.32
N PRO A 30 14.04 26.71 -13.79
CA PRO A 30 14.15 25.32 -14.20
C PRO A 30 13.95 24.33 -13.03
N GLU A 31 14.31 24.73 -11.81
CA GLU A 31 14.15 23.91 -10.60
C GLU A 31 12.68 23.73 -10.23
N VAL A 32 11.87 24.78 -10.36
CA VAL A 32 10.44 24.74 -10.07
C VAL A 32 9.70 23.85 -11.06
N GLN A 33 10.11 23.86 -12.34
CA GLN A 33 9.55 22.95 -13.36
C GLN A 33 9.89 21.48 -13.09
N ALA A 34 11.10 21.18 -12.59
CA ALA A 34 11.49 19.83 -12.22
C ALA A 34 10.66 19.31 -11.03
N PHE A 35 10.40 20.17 -10.05
CA PHE A 35 9.55 19.84 -8.91
C PHE A 35 8.09 19.64 -9.31
N ALA A 36 7.55 20.51 -10.17
CA ALA A 36 6.20 20.37 -10.72
C ALA A 36 6.03 19.06 -11.51
N ALA A 37 7.04 18.66 -12.30
CA ALA A 37 7.03 17.39 -13.03
C ALA A 37 7.12 16.18 -12.08
N HIS A 38 7.89 16.29 -11.00
CA HIS A 38 7.96 15.26 -9.98
C HIS A 38 6.64 15.10 -9.22
N LEU A 39 5.98 16.21 -8.89
CA LEU A 39 4.71 16.24 -8.19
C LEU A 39 3.55 15.75 -9.08
N ASP A 40 3.57 16.07 -10.37
CA ASP A 40 2.64 15.50 -11.35
C ASP A 40 2.81 13.98 -11.48
N ARG A 41 4.06 13.47 -11.46
CA ARG A 41 4.33 12.03 -11.46
C ARG A 41 3.79 11.34 -10.21
N MET A 42 4.00 11.91 -9.02
CA MET A 42 3.44 11.37 -7.77
C MET A 42 1.91 11.40 -7.71
N ARG A 43 1.25 12.40 -8.32
CA ARG A 43 -0.22 12.42 -8.41
C ARG A 43 -0.79 11.47 -9.45
N ARG A 44 0.00 11.12 -10.46
CA ARG A 44 -0.42 10.22 -11.54
C ARG A 44 -0.27 8.75 -11.17
N GLU A 45 0.63 8.43 -10.26
CA GLU A 45 0.63 7.14 -9.59
C GLU A 45 -0.42 7.17 -8.46
N PRO A 46 -1.37 6.24 -8.41
CA PRO A 46 -2.36 6.22 -7.36
C PRO A 46 -1.64 6.01 -6.04
N SER A 47 -1.70 7.04 -5.19
CA SER A 47 -1.28 7.00 -3.80
C SER A 47 -1.68 5.67 -3.18
N PHE A 48 -0.70 4.88 -2.78
CA PHE A 48 -0.85 3.66 -1.96
C PHE A 48 -1.56 4.04 -0.66
N THR A 49 -2.88 4.16 -0.73
CA THR A 49 -3.75 4.56 0.35
C THR A 49 -4.09 3.30 1.13
N VAL A 50 -3.99 3.40 2.45
CA VAL A 50 -4.17 2.27 3.39
C VAL A 50 -5.56 1.62 3.27
N GLU A 51 -6.55 2.33 2.72
CA GLU A 51 -7.87 1.81 2.37
C GLU A 51 -7.85 0.75 1.25
N ALA A 52 -6.87 0.80 0.33
CA ALA A 52 -6.64 -0.27 -0.64
C ALA A 52 -6.09 -1.53 0.05
N SER A 53 -5.30 -1.39 1.12
CA SER A 53 -4.83 -2.52 1.93
C SER A 53 -5.98 -3.17 2.72
N LEU A 54 -6.97 -2.39 3.19
CA LEU A 54 -8.15 -2.91 3.90
C LEU A 54 -9.16 -3.58 2.95
N THR A 55 -9.38 -3.00 1.76
CA THR A 55 -10.20 -3.61 0.71
C THR A 55 -9.55 -4.89 0.19
N GLY A 56 -8.22 -4.90 0.06
CA GLY A 56 -7.45 -6.07 -0.30
C GLY A 56 -7.66 -7.23 0.69
N VAL A 57 -7.69 -6.98 2.00
CA VAL A 57 -7.92 -8.04 3.01
C VAL A 57 -9.31 -8.68 2.88
N GLY A 58 -10.36 -7.90 2.60
CA GLY A 58 -11.70 -8.42 2.34
C GLY A 58 -11.76 -9.27 1.07
N ASP A 59 -11.17 -8.77 0.00
CA ASP A 59 -11.07 -9.49 -1.28
C ASP A 59 -10.17 -10.74 -1.17
N PHE A 60 -9.13 -10.75 -0.32
CA PHE A 60 -8.33 -11.94 -0.02
C PHE A 60 -9.12 -12.99 0.76
N ALA A 61 -9.97 -12.58 1.70
CA ALA A 61 -10.83 -13.50 2.44
C ALA A 61 -11.86 -14.16 1.50
N ASP A 62 -12.52 -13.37 0.64
CA ASP A 62 -13.50 -13.87 -0.32
C ASP A 62 -12.86 -14.64 -1.48
N ALA A 63 -11.68 -14.24 -1.97
CA ALA A 63 -10.92 -14.97 -2.99
C ALA A 63 -10.33 -16.28 -2.45
N ALA A 64 -9.86 -16.31 -1.19
CA ALA A 64 -9.41 -17.54 -0.54
C ALA A 64 -10.58 -18.52 -0.37
N ASN A 65 -11.77 -18.01 -0.03
CA ASN A 65 -12.98 -18.81 0.09
C ASN A 65 -13.60 -19.20 -1.27
N ARG A 66 -13.20 -18.55 -2.38
CA ARG A 66 -13.61 -18.85 -3.77
C ARG A 66 -12.58 -19.64 -4.59
N ALA A 67 -11.32 -19.76 -4.18
CA ALA A 67 -10.28 -20.57 -4.86
C ALA A 67 -10.46 -22.10 -4.68
N GLU A 68 -11.45 -22.70 -5.30
CA GLU A 68 -11.87 -24.10 -5.09
C GLU A 68 -10.77 -25.11 -5.50
N GLY A 69 -10.48 -26.09 -4.62
CA GLY A 69 -9.60 -27.24 -4.88
C GLY A 69 -8.15 -27.10 -4.35
N GLY A 70 -7.66 -28.14 -3.65
CA GLY A 70 -6.26 -28.44 -3.24
C GLY A 70 -5.41 -27.34 -2.58
N ARG A 71 -5.27 -26.19 -3.24
CA ARG A 71 -4.49 -25.01 -2.85
C ARG A 71 -5.07 -24.28 -1.62
N ARG A 72 -6.38 -24.37 -1.35
CA ARG A 72 -6.98 -23.88 -0.09
C ARG A 72 -6.39 -24.57 1.13
N TRP A 73 -6.20 -25.88 1.08
CA TRP A 73 -5.61 -26.63 2.18
C TRP A 73 -4.16 -26.25 2.44
N ALA A 74 -3.39 -25.97 1.38
CA ALA A 74 -2.03 -25.45 1.52
C ALA A 74 -2.02 -24.06 2.18
N ALA A 75 -2.89 -23.14 1.74
CA ALA A 75 -3.00 -21.82 2.34
C ALA A 75 -3.44 -21.89 3.82
N VAL A 76 -4.44 -22.70 4.15
CA VAL A 76 -4.89 -22.93 5.52
C VAL A 76 -3.77 -23.52 6.39
N LEU A 77 -3.01 -24.48 5.86
CA LEU A 77 -1.88 -25.08 6.57
C LEU A 77 -0.80 -24.02 6.87
N VAL A 78 -0.46 -23.17 5.90
CA VAL A 78 0.51 -22.08 6.10
C VAL A 78 0.03 -21.12 7.19
N VAL A 79 -1.23 -20.71 7.16
CA VAL A 79 -1.81 -19.85 8.20
C VAL A 79 -1.75 -20.51 9.56
N LEU A 80 -2.12 -21.80 9.66
CA LEU A 80 -2.03 -22.56 10.91
C LEU A 80 -0.59 -22.66 11.43
N LEU A 81 0.39 -22.88 10.54
CA LEU A 81 1.80 -22.92 10.90
C LEU A 81 2.29 -21.57 11.44
N LEU A 82 1.90 -20.47 10.80
CA LEU A 82 2.21 -19.11 11.28
C LEU A 82 1.60 -18.87 12.67
N LEU A 83 0.31 -19.19 12.86
CA LEU A 83 -0.36 -19.06 14.15
C LEU A 83 0.30 -19.92 15.24
N ALA A 84 0.64 -21.17 14.91
CA ALA A 84 1.35 -22.06 15.82
C ALA A 84 2.73 -21.49 16.23
N GLY A 85 3.47 -20.91 15.28
CA GLY A 85 4.73 -20.24 15.56
C GLY A 85 4.57 -19.05 16.51
N VAL A 86 3.55 -18.22 16.31
CA VAL A 86 3.24 -17.09 17.20
C VAL A 86 2.93 -17.58 18.62
N VAL A 87 2.07 -18.60 18.76
CA VAL A 87 1.73 -19.19 20.07
C VAL A 87 2.97 -19.79 20.74
N TYR A 88 3.83 -20.47 19.99
CA TYR A 88 5.08 -21.02 20.50
C TYR A 88 6.00 -19.92 21.06
N VAL A 89 6.20 -18.83 20.31
CA VAL A 89 7.01 -17.69 20.77
C VAL A 89 6.38 -17.04 22.01
N ALA A 90 5.07 -16.81 22.00
CA ALA A 90 4.37 -16.19 23.12
C ALA A 90 4.49 -17.03 24.40
N THR A 91 4.30 -18.35 24.31
CA THR A 91 4.44 -19.27 25.44
C THR A 91 5.89 -19.38 25.92
N THR A 92 6.86 -19.32 25.01
CA THR A 92 8.30 -19.28 25.36
C THR A 92 8.63 -18.03 26.18
N ILE A 93 8.17 -16.86 25.74
CA ILE A 93 8.37 -15.60 26.47
C ILE A 93 7.66 -15.67 27.83
N LEU A 94 6.41 -16.12 27.86
CA LEU A 94 5.61 -16.21 29.08
C LEU A 94 6.27 -17.13 30.11
N THR A 95 6.74 -18.30 29.70
CA THR A 95 7.42 -19.26 30.59
C THR A 95 8.76 -18.74 31.06
N ALA A 96 9.53 -18.05 30.22
CA ALA A 96 10.77 -17.41 30.63
C ALA A 96 10.52 -16.37 31.73
N VAL A 97 9.52 -15.49 31.54
CA VAL A 97 9.13 -14.48 32.54
C VAL A 97 8.66 -15.14 33.83
N LEU A 98 7.81 -16.17 33.74
CA LEU A 98 7.28 -16.87 34.92
C LEU A 98 8.42 -17.51 35.72
N THR A 99 9.38 -18.13 35.02
CA THR A 99 10.56 -18.77 35.64
C THR A 99 11.41 -17.75 36.39
N ILE A 100 11.64 -16.57 35.79
CA ILE A 100 12.37 -15.46 36.41
C ILE A 100 11.64 -14.92 37.65
N MET A 101 10.31 -14.89 37.64
CA MET A 101 9.52 -14.44 38.79
C MET A 101 9.44 -15.48 39.92
N SER A 102 9.57 -16.76 39.59
CA SER A 102 9.51 -17.86 40.57
C SER A 102 10.86 -18.29 41.15
N GLY A 103 11.98 -17.82 40.57
CA GLY A 103 13.35 -18.08 41.02
C GLY A 103 13.89 -16.90 41.82
#